data_AF-A0A9N9TRA2-F1
#
_entry.id   AF-A0A9N9TRA2-F1
#
_cell.length_a   1.000
_cell.length_b   1.000
_cell.length_c   1.000
_cell.angle_alpha   90.00
_cell.angle_beta   90.00
_cell.angle_gamma   90.00
#
_symmetry.space_group_name_H-M   'P 1'
#
loop_
_entity.id
_entity.type
_entity.pdbx_description
1 polymer ?
#
loop_
_entity_poly.entity_id
_entity_poly.type
_entity_poly.pdbx_seq_one_letter_code
_entity_poly.pdbx_strand_id
1 'polypeptide(L)'
;MSDSAVVIKAKPERKVFKAKKVTKIPESISNNAKLQSAISLLPKNYNFEIPKTIWRIQELKANTVALQMPEGLLLYSTTIADIIKEFSGADSIIMGDVTYGACCIDDITAKALGVELLVHYGHSCLVPANQTSGIKVLYIFVDIKIDPLHFIETVKLNFKSSTKIALVSTIQFITTIQAVSKQLKDDGYDLYIPQFKPLSPGEILGCTAPVLKCAEVLIYIGDGRFHLEAAMIANPRIEAYKYDPYSKEFTREHYNHEEMLKIRLESIQEARKAGTFGVIMGTLGRQGNPNVVDRLRKRLEETGKQTIVILLSEIFPNKLELFNKIDAFVQIACPRLSIDWGRAFKRPVITPYEVSVVVGDAKWREGNESYPMDFYANASLGPWTPNHKPDTDLVNKCCGKCV
;
A
#
# COMPACT_ATOMS: atom_id res chain seq x y z
N MET A 1 35.74 43.23 -10.47
CA MET A 1 36.27 42.08 -11.22
C MET A 1 35.36 40.91 -10.91
N SER A 2 34.63 40.42 -11.90
CA SER A 2 33.61 39.39 -11.76
C SER A 2 34.26 38.01 -11.66
N ASP A 3 34.08 37.32 -10.54
CA ASP A 3 34.46 35.92 -10.37
C ASP A 3 33.65 35.04 -11.32
N SER A 4 34.32 34.56 -12.37
CA SER A 4 33.75 33.64 -13.35
C SER A 4 33.70 32.23 -12.76
N ALA A 5 32.51 31.69 -12.62
CA ALA A 5 32.30 30.31 -12.19
C ALA A 5 32.94 29.33 -13.19
N VAL A 6 33.89 28.51 -12.72
CA VAL A 6 34.50 27.44 -13.51
C VAL A 6 33.51 26.29 -13.63
N VAL A 7 32.85 26.18 -14.79
CA VAL A 7 32.01 25.03 -15.12
C VAL A 7 32.90 23.86 -15.52
N ILE A 8 33.11 22.92 -14.60
CA ILE A 8 33.78 21.65 -14.90
C ILE A 8 32.80 20.79 -15.71
N LYS A 9 33.01 20.70 -17.03
CA LYS A 9 32.27 19.78 -17.89
C LYS A 9 32.53 18.33 -17.43
N ALA A 10 31.46 17.57 -17.23
CA ALA A 10 31.56 16.15 -16.88
C ALA A 10 32.38 15.40 -17.94
N LYS A 11 33.31 14.54 -17.51
CA LYS A 11 34.07 13.65 -18.41
C LYS A 11 33.09 12.83 -19.28
N PRO A 12 33.30 12.76 -20.60
CA PRO A 12 32.37 12.11 -21.53
C PRO A 12 32.22 10.60 -21.26
N GLU A 13 33.27 9.96 -20.73
CA GLU A 13 33.20 8.58 -20.28
C GLU A 13 32.79 8.50 -18.81
N ARG A 14 31.48 8.39 -18.58
CA ARG A 14 31.00 7.82 -17.32
C ARG A 14 31.30 6.32 -17.37
N LYS A 15 32.12 5.81 -16.44
CA LYS A 15 32.10 4.37 -16.10
C LYS A 15 30.69 4.06 -15.60
N VAL A 16 29.80 3.67 -16.51
CA VAL A 16 28.53 3.05 -16.16
C VAL A 16 28.93 1.71 -15.58
N PHE A 17 28.94 1.61 -14.25
CA PHE A 17 28.85 0.31 -13.60
C PHE A 17 27.51 -0.27 -14.04
N LYS A 18 27.50 -1.03 -15.15
CA LYS A 18 26.42 -1.96 -15.40
C LYS A 18 26.45 -2.91 -14.21
N ALA A 19 25.50 -2.75 -13.29
CA ALA A 19 25.23 -3.79 -12.32
C ALA A 19 25.07 -5.08 -13.14
N LYS A 20 26.00 -6.03 -12.99
CA LYS A 20 25.74 -7.39 -13.45
C LYS A 20 24.41 -7.76 -12.80
N LYS A 21 23.42 -8.19 -13.59
CA LYS A 21 22.21 -8.82 -13.05
C LYS A 21 22.66 -10.04 -12.24
N VAL A 22 22.91 -9.85 -10.95
CA VAL A 22 23.28 -10.92 -10.02
C VAL A 22 22.02 -11.28 -9.26
N THR A 23 21.34 -12.30 -9.77
CA THR A 23 20.69 -13.38 -9.02
C THR A 23 20.18 -14.35 -10.07
N LYS A 24 21.07 -15.18 -10.64
CA LYS A 24 20.61 -16.36 -11.37
C LYS A 24 20.42 -17.44 -10.32
N ILE A 25 19.17 -17.72 -9.97
CA ILE A 25 18.80 -18.93 -9.22
C ILE A 25 19.53 -20.09 -9.90
N PRO A 26 20.31 -20.91 -9.16
CA PRO A 26 21.06 -22.00 -9.76
C PRO A 26 20.18 -22.92 -10.62
N GLU A 27 20.75 -23.46 -11.69
CA GLU A 27 20.05 -24.43 -12.54
C GLU A 27 19.68 -25.70 -11.76
N SER A 28 20.44 -26.04 -10.72
CA SER A 28 20.14 -27.14 -9.80
C SER A 28 18.82 -26.96 -9.06
N ILE A 29 18.34 -25.72 -8.87
CA ILE A 29 17.02 -25.43 -8.29
C ILE A 29 16.01 -25.23 -9.41
N SER A 30 16.35 -24.41 -10.41
CA SER A 30 15.42 -24.03 -11.47
C SER A 30 14.93 -25.23 -12.30
N ASN A 31 15.83 -26.19 -12.58
CA ASN A 31 15.54 -27.37 -13.41
C ASN A 31 15.26 -28.64 -12.58
N ASN A 32 15.06 -28.52 -11.26
CA ASN A 32 14.78 -29.67 -10.42
C ASN A 32 13.36 -30.19 -10.67
N ALA A 33 13.24 -31.36 -11.32
CA ALA A 33 11.96 -31.96 -11.69
C ALA A 33 11.06 -32.27 -10.48
N LYS A 34 11.63 -32.68 -9.34
CA LYS A 34 10.86 -32.94 -8.11
C LYS A 34 10.30 -31.64 -7.54
N LEU A 35 11.10 -30.58 -7.53
CA LEU A 35 10.66 -29.26 -7.08
C LEU A 35 9.53 -28.72 -7.98
N GLN A 36 9.67 -28.83 -9.30
CA GLN A 36 8.62 -28.41 -10.24
C GLN A 36 7.33 -29.22 -10.05
N SER A 37 7.44 -30.53 -9.79
CA SER A 37 6.29 -31.37 -9.46
C SER A 37 5.60 -30.91 -8.16
N ALA A 38 6.36 -30.58 -7.12
CA ALA A 38 5.79 -30.10 -5.86
C ALA A 38 5.13 -28.71 -6.01
N ILE A 39 5.77 -27.80 -6.76
CA ILE A 39 5.21 -26.48 -7.10
C ILE A 39 3.91 -26.61 -7.89
N SER A 40 3.73 -27.66 -8.70
CA SER A 40 2.50 -27.85 -9.49
C SER A 40 1.23 -28.08 -8.66
N LEU A 41 1.38 -28.34 -7.35
CA LEU A 41 0.28 -28.40 -6.39
C LEU A 41 -0.26 -27.00 -6.03
N LEU A 42 0.52 -25.94 -6.27
CA LEU A 42 0.10 -24.55 -6.10
C LEU A 42 -0.67 -24.06 -7.35
N PRO A 43 -1.56 -23.06 -7.21
CA PRO A 43 -2.33 -22.54 -8.34
C PRO A 43 -1.42 -21.99 -9.44
N LYS A 44 -1.57 -22.51 -10.67
CA LYS A 44 -0.69 -22.24 -11.82
C LYS A 44 -0.68 -20.78 -12.27
N ASN A 45 -1.73 -20.03 -11.96
CA ASN A 45 -1.84 -18.62 -12.30
C ASN A 45 -1.21 -17.70 -11.25
N TYR A 46 -0.76 -18.22 -10.10
CA TYR A 46 -0.09 -17.45 -9.05
C TYR A 46 1.41 -17.77 -9.06
N ASN A 47 2.25 -16.74 -9.08
CA ASN A 47 3.70 -16.91 -9.03
C ASN A 47 4.25 -16.71 -7.60
N PHE A 48 4.33 -17.78 -6.82
CA PHE A 48 4.92 -17.75 -5.47
C PHE A 48 6.46 -17.65 -5.44
N GLU A 49 7.13 -17.61 -6.60
CA GLU A 49 8.59 -17.53 -6.72
C GLU A 49 9.35 -18.55 -5.83
N ILE A 50 8.80 -19.75 -5.64
CA ILE A 50 9.36 -20.77 -4.73
C ILE A 50 10.87 -21.05 -4.96
N PRO A 51 11.37 -21.16 -6.20
CA PRO A 51 12.81 -21.34 -6.44
C PRO A 51 13.67 -20.20 -5.86
N LYS A 52 13.17 -18.96 -5.88
CA LYS A 52 13.85 -17.80 -5.29
C LYS A 52 13.86 -17.88 -3.77
N THR A 53 12.75 -18.30 -3.17
CA THR A 53 12.68 -18.52 -1.71
C THR A 53 13.68 -19.58 -1.27
N ILE A 54 13.71 -20.74 -1.93
CA ILE A 54 14.68 -21.82 -1.62
C ILE A 54 16.12 -21.33 -1.79
N TRP A 55 16.43 -20.67 -2.91
CA TRP A 55 17.76 -20.11 -3.14
C TRP A 55 18.15 -19.12 -2.04
N ARG A 56 17.22 -18.24 -1.64
CA ARG A 56 17.48 -17.25 -0.61
C ARG A 56 17.75 -17.89 0.76
N ILE A 57 17.04 -18.95 1.10
CA ILE A 57 17.25 -19.73 2.33
C ILE A 57 18.66 -20.34 2.32
N GLN A 58 19.05 -20.97 1.21
CA GLN A 58 20.37 -21.58 1.06
C GLN A 58 21.51 -20.57 1.11
N GLU A 59 21.37 -19.40 0.45
CA GLU A 59 22.35 -18.32 0.52
C GLU A 59 22.56 -17.79 1.93
N LEU A 60 21.48 -17.66 2.69
CA LEU A 60 21.51 -17.18 4.06
C LEU A 60 21.91 -18.27 5.06
N LYS A 61 21.91 -19.54 4.64
CA LYS A 61 22.03 -20.72 5.51
C LYS A 61 20.99 -20.66 6.66
N ALA A 62 19.79 -20.19 6.32
CA ALA A 62 18.70 -20.08 7.29
C ALA A 62 18.17 -21.47 7.63
N ASN A 63 18.08 -21.76 8.93
CA ASN A 63 17.49 -22.97 9.49
C ASN A 63 16.00 -22.76 9.82
N THR A 64 15.59 -21.53 10.11
CA THR A 64 14.19 -21.19 10.43
C THR A 64 13.70 -19.99 9.62
N VAL A 65 12.55 -20.15 8.98
CA VAL A 65 11.95 -19.18 8.06
C VAL A 65 10.51 -18.87 8.49
N ALA A 66 10.14 -17.60 8.57
CA ALA A 66 8.75 -17.21 8.80
C ALA A 66 8.02 -16.99 7.48
N LEU A 67 6.78 -17.46 7.40
CA LEU A 67 5.88 -17.27 6.27
C LEU A 67 4.74 -16.36 6.72
N GLN A 68 4.71 -15.14 6.20
CA GLN A 68 3.62 -14.19 6.43
C GLN A 68 2.82 -14.00 5.15
N MET A 69 1.51 -14.24 5.22
CA MET A 69 0.61 -14.26 4.07
C MET A 69 -0.69 -13.53 4.39
N PRO A 70 -1.29 -12.81 3.42
CA PRO A 70 -2.69 -12.40 3.54
C PRO A 70 -3.61 -13.63 3.55
N GLU A 71 -4.84 -13.46 4.04
CA GLU A 71 -5.81 -14.53 4.26
C GLU A 71 -6.07 -15.36 2.99
N GLY A 72 -6.15 -14.70 1.83
CA GLY A 72 -6.36 -15.36 0.54
C GLY A 72 -5.19 -16.21 0.04
N LEU A 73 -4.01 -16.11 0.68
CA LEU A 73 -2.84 -16.93 0.38
C LEU A 73 -2.49 -17.91 1.52
N LEU A 74 -3.05 -17.72 2.72
CA LEU A 74 -2.74 -18.52 3.90
C LEU A 74 -3.09 -20.01 3.69
N LEU A 75 -4.08 -20.33 2.86
CA LEU A 75 -4.43 -21.72 2.52
C LEU A 75 -3.28 -22.50 1.84
N TYR A 76 -2.30 -21.80 1.26
CA TYR A 76 -1.15 -22.43 0.60
C TYR A 76 0.07 -22.55 1.52
N SER A 77 -0.01 -22.04 2.75
CA SER A 77 1.11 -21.91 3.67
C SER A 77 1.73 -23.25 4.05
N THR A 78 0.93 -24.28 4.32
CA THR A 78 1.40 -25.62 4.69
C THR A 78 2.09 -26.31 3.53
N THR A 79 1.51 -26.27 2.33
CA THR A 79 2.14 -26.80 1.11
C THR A 79 3.49 -26.10 0.84
N ILE A 80 3.55 -24.78 1.01
CA ILE A 80 4.79 -24.02 0.83
C ILE A 80 5.81 -24.39 1.91
N ALA A 81 5.39 -24.58 3.16
CA ALA A 81 6.26 -25.02 4.25
C ALA A 81 6.86 -26.42 3.98
N ASP A 82 6.07 -27.37 3.48
CA ASP A 82 6.53 -28.70 3.11
C ASP A 82 7.56 -28.64 1.98
N ILE A 83 7.32 -27.81 0.96
CA ILE A 83 8.27 -27.59 -0.13
C ILE A 83 9.57 -26.95 0.40
N ILE A 84 9.48 -25.96 1.30
CA ILE A 84 10.66 -25.36 1.91
C ILE A 84 11.46 -26.41 2.69
N LYS A 85 10.79 -27.24 3.50
CA LYS A 85 11.45 -28.27 4.30
C LYS A 85 12.18 -29.28 3.42
N GLU A 86 11.51 -29.81 2.40
CA GLU A 86 12.07 -30.83 1.50
C GLU A 86 13.27 -30.30 0.69
N PHE A 87 13.17 -29.08 0.15
CA PHE A 87 14.15 -28.58 -0.83
C PHE A 87 15.20 -27.62 -0.25
N SER A 88 15.09 -27.22 1.02
CA SER A 88 16.09 -26.40 1.69
C SER A 88 16.54 -26.93 3.06
N GLY A 89 15.80 -27.86 3.67
CA GLY A 89 16.04 -28.37 5.02
C GLY A 89 15.54 -27.46 6.16
N ALA A 90 15.21 -26.20 5.86
CA ALA A 90 14.77 -25.22 6.83
C ALA A 90 13.36 -25.53 7.37
N ASP A 91 13.16 -25.27 8.65
CA ASP A 91 11.85 -25.28 9.29
C ASP A 91 11.09 -23.98 9.00
N SER A 92 9.77 -24.08 8.85
CA SER A 92 8.91 -22.93 8.57
C SER A 92 8.01 -22.62 9.77
N ILE A 93 7.90 -21.34 10.11
CA ILE A 93 6.92 -20.80 11.05
C ILE A 93 5.85 -20.07 10.24
N ILE A 94 4.62 -20.54 10.28
CA ILE A 94 3.49 -19.86 9.63
C ILE A 94 2.97 -18.77 10.58
N MET A 95 3.00 -17.52 10.14
CA MET A 95 2.45 -16.39 10.90
C MET A 95 0.95 -16.34 10.66
N GLY A 96 0.17 -16.79 11.64
CA GLY A 96 -1.28 -16.96 11.52
C GLY A 96 -2.13 -15.71 11.79
N ASP A 97 -1.51 -14.62 12.22
CA ASP A 97 -2.20 -13.34 12.44
C ASP A 97 -2.53 -12.64 11.11
N VAL A 98 -3.53 -11.76 11.17
CA VAL A 98 -4.03 -11.01 10.00
C VAL A 98 -2.93 -10.21 9.30
N THR A 99 -2.96 -10.20 7.97
CA THR A 99 -1.99 -9.44 7.16
C THR A 99 -2.71 -8.71 6.03
N TYR A 100 -3.19 -7.50 6.31
CA TYR A 100 -3.94 -6.68 5.34
C TYR A 100 -3.10 -6.03 4.24
N GLY A 101 -1.79 -5.96 4.41
CA GLY A 101 -0.92 -5.18 3.53
C GLY A 101 0.54 -5.22 3.97
N ALA A 102 1.44 -4.64 3.16
CA ALA A 102 2.86 -4.54 3.52
C ALA A 102 3.13 -3.66 4.75
N CYS A 103 2.21 -2.79 5.14
CA CYS A 103 2.29 -2.07 6.41
C CYS A 103 2.15 -2.99 7.63
N CYS A 104 1.64 -4.22 7.45
CA CYS A 104 1.43 -5.21 8.51
C CYS A 104 2.63 -6.16 8.65
N ILE A 105 3.79 -5.85 8.05
CA ILE A 105 4.96 -6.71 8.18
C ILE A 105 5.30 -6.97 9.66
N ASP A 106 5.36 -8.23 10.04
CA ASP A 106 5.61 -8.63 11.44
C ASP A 106 7.06 -9.06 11.64
N ASP A 107 7.96 -8.09 11.40
CA ASP A 107 9.38 -8.27 11.55
C ASP A 107 9.83 -8.33 13.01
N ILE A 108 9.04 -7.76 13.93
CA ILE A 108 9.30 -7.74 15.36
C ILE A 108 9.11 -9.15 15.96
N THR A 109 7.96 -9.79 15.71
CA THR A 109 7.70 -11.15 16.19
C THR A 109 8.66 -12.15 15.56
N ALA A 110 8.89 -12.05 14.24
CA ALA A 110 9.83 -12.94 13.55
C ALA A 110 11.25 -12.85 14.16
N LYS A 111 11.72 -11.64 14.48
CA LYS A 111 12.99 -11.44 15.18
C LYS A 111 12.99 -12.03 16.59
N ALA A 112 11.91 -11.84 17.35
CA ALA A 112 11.78 -12.38 18.70
C ALA A 112 11.80 -13.92 18.72
N LEU A 113 11.29 -14.56 17.68
CA LEU A 113 11.32 -16.01 17.48
C LEU A 113 12.67 -16.54 16.95
N GLY A 114 13.66 -15.67 16.72
CA GLY A 114 14.97 -16.07 16.20
C GLY A 114 14.96 -16.48 14.72
N VAL A 115 13.95 -16.06 13.96
CA VAL A 115 13.83 -16.35 12.52
C VAL A 115 14.92 -15.63 11.74
N GLU A 116 15.58 -16.34 10.83
CA GLU A 116 16.68 -15.79 10.01
C GLU A 116 16.19 -15.15 8.71
N LEU A 117 15.02 -15.58 8.21
CA LEU A 117 14.37 -15.04 7.02
C LEU A 117 12.84 -14.96 7.20
N LEU A 118 12.27 -13.76 7.03
CA LEU A 118 10.83 -13.56 6.89
C LEU A 118 10.46 -13.46 5.42
N VAL A 119 9.59 -14.35 4.93
CA VAL A 119 9.02 -14.29 3.58
C VAL A 119 7.63 -13.68 3.68
N HIS A 120 7.46 -12.49 3.12
CA HIS A 120 6.21 -11.74 3.12
C HIS A 120 5.56 -11.82 1.73
N TYR A 121 4.39 -12.44 1.65
CA TYR A 121 3.68 -12.68 0.40
C TYR A 121 2.61 -11.62 0.11
N GLY A 122 2.37 -11.37 -1.18
CA GLY A 122 1.21 -10.64 -1.68
C GLY A 122 1.31 -9.11 -1.66
N HIS A 123 2.37 -8.52 -1.12
CA HIS A 123 2.46 -7.07 -1.01
C HIS A 123 3.82 -6.52 -1.43
N SER A 124 3.82 -5.30 -1.99
CA SER A 124 5.05 -4.57 -2.33
C SER A 124 5.76 -4.07 -1.08
N CYS A 125 7.08 -3.96 -1.13
CA CYS A 125 7.85 -3.43 -0.01
C CYS A 125 7.55 -1.93 0.18
N LEU A 126 6.76 -1.61 1.21
CA LEU A 126 6.42 -0.24 1.59
C LEU A 126 7.27 0.31 2.73
N VAL A 127 7.71 -0.59 3.61
CA VAL A 127 8.46 -0.22 4.81
C VAL A 127 9.94 -0.07 4.44
N PRO A 128 10.56 1.09 4.72
CA PRO A 128 11.99 1.29 4.50
C PRO A 128 12.84 0.19 5.15
N ALA A 129 13.85 -0.31 4.44
CA ALA A 129 14.67 -1.43 4.90
C ALA A 129 15.44 -1.17 6.21
N ASN A 130 15.63 0.09 6.60
CA ASN A 130 16.21 0.44 7.89
C ASN A 130 15.24 0.22 9.06
N GLN A 131 13.93 0.15 8.83
CA GLN A 131 12.94 -0.11 9.88
C GLN A 131 12.84 -1.59 10.23
N THR A 132 13.17 -2.50 9.29
CA THR A 132 13.25 -3.95 9.52
C THR A 132 14.62 -4.41 10.03
N SER A 133 15.30 -3.54 10.79
CA SER A 133 16.67 -3.76 11.26
C SER A 133 16.78 -4.99 12.18
N GLY A 134 17.56 -5.97 11.74
CA GLY A 134 17.87 -7.18 12.50
C GLY A 134 17.16 -8.44 12.02
N ILE A 135 16.38 -8.38 10.93
CA ILE A 135 15.87 -9.57 10.24
C ILE A 135 15.98 -9.40 8.72
N LYS A 136 16.21 -10.49 7.98
CA LYS A 136 16.17 -10.47 6.51
C LYS A 136 14.73 -10.69 6.07
N VAL A 137 14.26 -9.84 5.17
CA VAL A 137 12.91 -9.94 4.61
C VAL A 137 13.00 -10.22 3.11
N LEU A 138 12.25 -11.20 2.64
CA LEU A 138 12.03 -11.51 1.23
C LEU A 138 10.57 -11.22 0.89
N TYR A 139 10.34 -10.20 0.06
CA TYR A 139 9.01 -9.92 -0.48
C TYR A 139 8.76 -10.73 -1.74
N ILE A 140 7.65 -11.45 -1.76
CA ILE A 140 7.12 -12.16 -2.92
C ILE A 140 5.77 -11.53 -3.27
N PHE A 141 5.70 -10.86 -4.42
CA PHE A 141 4.51 -10.08 -4.78
C PHE A 141 3.32 -10.95 -5.20
N VAL A 142 3.60 -12.19 -5.62
CA VAL A 142 2.61 -13.13 -6.14
C VAL A 142 1.92 -12.56 -7.37
N ASP A 143 2.68 -12.49 -8.46
CA ASP A 143 2.16 -12.09 -9.77
C ASP A 143 1.04 -13.05 -10.21
N ILE A 144 -0.11 -12.50 -10.58
CA ILE A 144 -1.30 -13.26 -10.99
C ILE A 144 -1.50 -13.08 -12.49
N LYS A 145 -1.47 -14.19 -13.21
CA LYS A 145 -1.75 -14.23 -14.64
C LYS A 145 -3.25 -14.14 -14.90
N ILE A 146 -3.63 -13.20 -15.75
CA ILE A 146 -5.01 -12.99 -16.21
C ILE A 146 -5.06 -13.03 -17.74
N ASP A 147 -6.25 -12.96 -18.33
CA ASP A 147 -6.45 -12.90 -19.78
C ASP A 147 -6.27 -11.44 -20.29
N PRO A 148 -5.10 -11.08 -20.87
CA PRO A 148 -4.85 -9.71 -21.29
C PRO A 148 -5.66 -9.33 -22.53
N LEU A 149 -5.99 -10.28 -23.39
CA LEU A 149 -6.72 -10.03 -24.64
C LEU A 149 -8.14 -9.61 -24.33
N HIS A 150 -8.81 -10.32 -23.42
CA HIS A 150 -10.16 -9.94 -23.00
C HIS A 150 -10.20 -8.51 -22.44
N PHE A 151 -9.22 -8.11 -21.62
CA PHE A 151 -9.14 -6.75 -21.09
C PHE A 151 -8.94 -5.71 -22.21
N ILE A 152 -8.02 -5.96 -23.15
CA ILE A 152 -7.75 -5.07 -24.28
C ILE A 152 -9.02 -4.86 -25.12
N GLU A 153 -9.70 -5.95 -25.49
CA GLU A 153 -10.94 -5.86 -26.28
C GLU A 153 -12.08 -5.20 -25.50
N THR A 154 -12.13 -5.41 -24.18
CA THR A 154 -13.08 -4.69 -23.30
C THR A 154 -12.83 -3.18 -23.34
N VAL A 155 -11.58 -2.72 -23.25
CA VAL A 155 -11.25 -1.29 -23.35
C VAL A 155 -11.64 -0.75 -24.72
N LYS A 156 -11.31 -1.47 -25.79
CA LYS A 156 -11.62 -1.06 -27.17
C LYS A 156 -13.11 -0.96 -27.45
N LEU A 157 -13.90 -1.85 -26.87
CA LEU A 157 -15.36 -1.86 -27.04
C LEU A 157 -16.02 -0.65 -26.34
N ASN A 158 -15.48 -0.21 -25.21
CA ASN A 158 -16.13 0.77 -24.34
C ASN A 158 -15.62 2.20 -24.51
N PHE A 159 -14.41 2.42 -25.03
CA PHE A 159 -13.79 3.74 -25.10
C PHE A 159 -13.25 4.07 -26.48
N LYS A 160 -13.28 5.35 -26.84
CA LYS A 160 -12.61 5.86 -28.04
C LYS A 160 -11.11 5.92 -27.78
N SER A 161 -10.31 5.80 -28.83
CA SER A 161 -8.85 5.94 -28.74
C SER A 161 -8.39 7.31 -28.22
N SER A 162 -9.20 8.35 -28.41
CA SER A 162 -8.93 9.71 -27.92
C SER A 162 -9.26 9.93 -26.44
N THR A 163 -9.92 8.98 -25.77
CA THR A 163 -10.27 9.10 -24.35
C THR A 163 -9.00 8.98 -23.50
N LYS A 164 -8.78 9.93 -22.59
CA LYS A 164 -7.61 9.91 -21.70
C LYS A 164 -7.82 8.95 -20.54
N ILE A 165 -7.18 7.78 -20.62
CA ILE A 165 -7.37 6.68 -19.67
C ILE A 165 -6.17 6.56 -18.72
N ALA A 166 -6.44 6.60 -17.41
CA ALA A 166 -5.49 6.17 -16.39
C ALA A 166 -5.69 4.69 -16.05
N LEU A 167 -4.62 3.89 -16.12
CA LEU A 167 -4.65 2.48 -15.71
C LEU A 167 -3.96 2.27 -14.36
N VAL A 168 -4.67 1.62 -13.42
CA VAL A 168 -4.17 1.29 -12.08
C VAL A 168 -4.56 -0.12 -11.65
N SER A 169 -3.85 -0.70 -10.69
CA SER A 169 -4.14 -1.98 -10.07
C SER A 169 -3.37 -2.14 -8.75
N THR A 170 -3.48 -3.32 -8.14
CA THR A 170 -2.63 -3.79 -7.04
C THR A 170 -1.35 -4.43 -7.58
N ILE A 171 -0.40 -4.74 -6.69
CA ILE A 171 0.91 -5.28 -7.06
C ILE A 171 0.81 -6.59 -7.88
N GLN A 172 -0.22 -7.40 -7.65
CA GLN A 172 -0.40 -8.71 -8.28
C GLN A 172 -0.60 -8.65 -9.79
N PHE A 173 -1.09 -7.53 -10.34
CA PHE A 173 -1.39 -7.41 -11.78
C PHE A 173 -0.54 -6.36 -12.51
N ILE A 174 0.49 -5.80 -11.86
CA ILE A 174 1.32 -4.73 -12.44
C ILE A 174 2.01 -5.18 -13.72
N THR A 175 2.51 -6.41 -13.79
CA THR A 175 3.14 -6.94 -15.02
C THR A 175 2.16 -6.91 -16.20
N THR A 176 0.92 -7.34 -15.97
CA THR A 176 -0.14 -7.33 -16.98
C THR A 176 -0.51 -5.91 -17.38
N ILE A 177 -0.65 -4.98 -16.43
CA ILE A 177 -0.91 -3.56 -16.74
C ILE A 177 0.15 -2.97 -17.67
N GLN A 178 1.44 -3.25 -17.42
CA GLN A 178 2.50 -2.73 -18.27
C GLN A 178 2.40 -3.31 -19.69
N ALA A 179 2.08 -4.60 -19.82
CA ALA A 179 1.94 -5.27 -21.11
C ALA A 179 0.73 -4.75 -21.91
N VAL A 180 -0.46 -4.69 -21.29
CA VAL A 180 -1.69 -4.23 -21.98
C VAL A 180 -1.64 -2.74 -22.29
N SER A 181 -1.03 -1.92 -21.42
CA SER A 181 -0.87 -0.49 -21.70
C SER A 181 0.03 -0.26 -22.91
N LYS A 182 1.10 -1.05 -23.07
CA LYS A 182 1.94 -0.97 -24.26
C LYS A 182 1.15 -1.32 -25.53
N GLN A 183 0.43 -2.45 -25.52
CA GLN A 183 -0.36 -2.87 -26.68
C GLN A 183 -1.45 -1.84 -27.06
N LEU A 184 -2.22 -1.35 -26.08
CA LEU A 184 -3.27 -0.38 -26.35
C LEU A 184 -2.71 0.97 -26.88
N LYS A 185 -1.52 1.38 -26.43
CA LYS A 185 -0.82 2.54 -27.00
C LYS A 185 -0.37 2.31 -28.43
N ASP A 186 0.15 1.12 -28.73
CA ASP A 186 0.52 0.73 -30.10
C ASP A 186 -0.73 0.71 -31.01
N ASP A 187 -1.90 0.38 -30.45
CA ASP A 187 -3.21 0.45 -31.11
C ASP A 187 -3.80 1.89 -31.16
N GLY A 188 -3.08 2.90 -30.68
CA GLY A 188 -3.42 4.33 -30.80
C GLY A 188 -4.26 4.92 -29.67
N TYR A 189 -4.45 4.23 -28.55
CA TYR A 189 -5.20 4.76 -27.40
C TYR A 189 -4.33 5.68 -26.52
N ASP A 190 -4.94 6.75 -26.00
CA ASP A 190 -4.31 7.68 -25.04
C ASP A 190 -4.39 7.14 -23.60
N LEU A 191 -3.44 6.28 -23.24
CA LEU A 191 -3.31 5.75 -21.87
C LEU A 191 -2.08 6.27 -21.15
N TYR A 192 -2.20 6.42 -19.84
CA TYR A 192 -1.04 6.54 -18.97
C TYR A 192 -1.18 5.72 -17.70
N ILE A 193 -0.02 5.35 -17.16
CA ILE A 193 0.11 4.61 -15.92
C ILE A 193 0.66 5.60 -14.88
N PRO A 194 -0.15 6.09 -13.93
CA PRO A 194 0.32 6.99 -12.88
C PRO A 194 1.28 6.25 -11.94
N GLN A 195 2.11 7.01 -11.21
CA GLN A 195 2.97 6.45 -10.16
C GLN A 195 2.91 7.33 -8.92
N PHE A 196 2.68 6.71 -7.77
CA PHE A 196 2.74 7.38 -6.47
C PHE A 196 3.86 6.76 -5.62
N LYS A 197 5.03 7.41 -5.59
CA LYS A 197 6.22 6.83 -4.94
C LYS A 197 5.99 6.59 -3.44
N PRO A 198 6.45 5.45 -2.89
CA PRO A 198 7.43 4.52 -3.46
C PRO A 198 6.87 3.39 -4.36
N LEU A 199 5.57 3.38 -4.64
CA LEU A 199 4.91 2.31 -5.39
C LEU A 199 5.39 2.19 -6.83
N SER A 200 5.18 1.00 -7.40
CA SER A 200 5.42 0.73 -8.82
C SER A 200 4.48 1.55 -9.70
N PRO A 201 4.83 1.88 -10.95
CA PRO A 201 3.89 2.53 -11.86
C PRO A 201 2.62 1.68 -12.03
N GLY A 202 1.47 2.29 -11.78
CA GLY A 202 0.14 1.68 -11.87
C GLY A 202 -0.33 1.08 -10.56
N GLU A 203 0.55 0.96 -9.57
CA GLU A 203 0.20 0.38 -8.29
C GLU A 203 -0.48 1.40 -7.37
N ILE A 204 -1.60 1.00 -6.77
CA ILE A 204 -2.33 1.74 -5.75
C ILE A 204 -2.57 0.88 -4.51
N LEU A 205 -2.78 1.55 -3.37
CA LEU A 205 -3.11 0.94 -2.08
C LEU A 205 -4.43 1.49 -1.55
N GLY A 206 -5.07 0.78 -0.62
CA GLY A 206 -6.26 1.29 0.06
C GLY A 206 -6.02 2.59 0.85
N CYS A 207 -4.78 2.83 1.25
CA CYS A 207 -4.38 4.01 2.02
C CYS A 207 -3.65 5.07 1.18
N THR A 208 -3.42 4.85 -0.13
CA THR A 208 -2.62 5.76 -0.97
C THR A 208 -2.95 5.55 -2.45
N ALA A 209 -3.39 6.60 -3.13
CA ALA A 209 -3.65 6.61 -4.55
C ALA A 209 -3.20 7.94 -5.20
N PRO A 210 -2.83 7.94 -6.49
CA PRO A 210 -2.41 9.15 -7.18
C PRO A 210 -3.59 10.09 -7.44
N VAL A 211 -3.33 11.40 -7.36
CA VAL A 211 -4.23 12.42 -7.91
C VAL A 211 -3.97 12.54 -9.41
N LEU A 212 -5.01 12.33 -10.19
CA LEU A 212 -5.01 12.25 -11.65
C LEU A 212 -5.47 13.60 -12.19
N LYS A 213 -4.56 14.34 -12.84
CA LYS A 213 -4.85 15.70 -13.35
C LYS A 213 -5.37 15.72 -14.78
N CYS A 214 -5.14 14.66 -15.54
CA CYS A 214 -5.30 14.66 -17.00
C CYS A 214 -6.08 13.45 -17.54
N ALA A 215 -6.66 12.62 -16.67
CA ALA A 215 -7.51 11.51 -17.07
C ALA A 215 -8.98 11.91 -17.07
N GLU A 216 -9.71 11.42 -18.06
CA GLU A 216 -11.18 11.44 -18.10
C GLU A 216 -11.72 10.18 -17.40
N VAL A 217 -11.03 9.06 -17.58
CA VAL A 217 -11.43 7.74 -17.11
C VAL A 217 -10.30 7.10 -16.31
N LEU A 218 -10.64 6.48 -15.20
CA LEU A 218 -9.80 5.59 -14.41
C LEU A 218 -10.28 4.16 -14.60
N ILE A 219 -9.41 3.26 -15.05
CA ILE A 219 -9.68 1.82 -15.09
C ILE A 219 -8.79 1.13 -14.07
N TYR A 220 -9.42 0.48 -13.10
CA TYR A 220 -8.77 -0.40 -12.14
C TYR A 220 -8.92 -1.86 -12.57
N ILE A 221 -7.80 -2.59 -12.61
CA ILE A 221 -7.78 -4.03 -12.81
C ILE A 221 -7.66 -4.70 -11.45
N GLY A 222 -8.59 -5.59 -11.10
CA GLY A 222 -8.54 -6.36 -9.87
C GLY A 222 -9.92 -6.68 -9.34
N ASP A 223 -9.95 -7.56 -8.35
CA ASP A 223 -11.16 -7.86 -7.60
C ASP A 223 -11.38 -6.84 -6.47
N GLY A 224 -12.61 -6.81 -5.98
CA GLY A 224 -13.04 -5.93 -4.91
C GLY A 224 -13.03 -4.44 -5.26
N ARG A 225 -13.41 -3.61 -4.28
CA ARG A 225 -13.52 -2.15 -4.44
C ARG A 225 -12.55 -1.38 -3.56
N PHE A 226 -11.98 -1.99 -2.52
CA PHE A 226 -11.17 -1.32 -1.52
C PHE A 226 -10.04 -0.47 -2.13
N HIS A 227 -9.23 -1.02 -3.04
CA HIS A 227 -8.14 -0.28 -3.68
C HIS A 227 -8.66 0.79 -4.64
N LEU A 228 -9.66 0.47 -5.46
CA LEU A 228 -10.29 1.42 -6.38
C LEU A 228 -10.91 2.60 -5.64
N GLU A 229 -11.58 2.36 -4.52
CA GLU A 229 -12.17 3.40 -3.68
C GLU A 229 -11.12 4.40 -3.19
N ALA A 230 -9.89 3.96 -2.90
CA ALA A 230 -8.83 4.90 -2.56
C ALA A 230 -8.53 5.88 -3.71
N ALA A 231 -8.52 5.37 -4.95
CA ALA A 231 -8.36 6.19 -6.14
C ALA A 231 -9.60 7.06 -6.44
N MET A 232 -10.81 6.56 -6.18
CA MET A 232 -12.03 7.35 -6.31
C MET A 232 -12.06 8.50 -5.29
N ILE A 233 -11.78 8.22 -4.00
CA ILE A 233 -11.65 9.22 -2.92
C ILE A 233 -10.65 10.31 -3.31
N ALA A 234 -9.50 9.93 -3.90
CA ALA A 234 -8.49 10.87 -4.34
C ALA A 234 -8.91 11.71 -5.57
N ASN A 235 -9.86 11.22 -6.37
CA ASN A 235 -10.24 11.76 -7.69
C ASN A 235 -11.77 11.84 -7.89
N PRO A 236 -12.48 12.70 -7.14
CA PRO A 236 -13.95 12.73 -7.12
C PRO A 236 -14.64 13.06 -8.45
N ARG A 237 -13.90 13.51 -9.46
CA ARG A 237 -14.44 13.97 -10.75
C ARG A 237 -14.18 13.00 -11.91
N ILE A 238 -13.42 11.93 -11.67
CA ILE A 238 -13.01 11.00 -12.73
C ILE A 238 -13.97 9.84 -12.78
N GLU A 239 -14.38 9.46 -13.98
CA GLU A 239 -15.20 8.26 -14.15
C GLU A 239 -14.36 7.02 -13.83
N ALA A 240 -14.80 6.24 -12.85
CA ALA A 240 -14.10 5.05 -12.41
C ALA A 240 -14.77 3.79 -12.97
N TYR A 241 -13.94 2.87 -13.45
CA TYR A 241 -14.35 1.55 -13.90
C TYR A 241 -13.49 0.49 -13.25
N LYS A 242 -14.10 -0.66 -12.94
CA LYS A 242 -13.43 -1.86 -12.46
C LYS A 242 -13.52 -2.94 -13.51
N TYR A 243 -12.38 -3.55 -13.83
CA TYR A 243 -12.31 -4.81 -14.55
C TYR A 243 -11.92 -5.91 -13.57
N ASP A 244 -12.84 -6.84 -13.32
CA ASP A 244 -12.57 -8.03 -12.53
C ASP A 244 -12.00 -9.12 -13.45
N PRO A 245 -10.72 -9.50 -13.31
CA PRO A 245 -10.10 -10.47 -14.21
C PRO A 245 -10.59 -11.91 -14.01
N TYR A 246 -11.27 -12.21 -12.90
CA TYR A 246 -11.78 -13.54 -12.59
C TYR A 246 -13.19 -13.73 -13.17
N SER A 247 -14.11 -12.80 -12.89
CA SER A 247 -15.47 -12.84 -13.44
C SER A 247 -15.55 -12.33 -14.88
N LYS A 248 -14.51 -11.63 -15.36
CA LYS A 248 -14.47 -10.92 -16.64
C LYS A 248 -15.54 -9.83 -16.76
N GLU A 249 -15.99 -9.30 -15.63
CA GLU A 249 -16.96 -8.21 -15.59
C GLU A 249 -16.25 -6.85 -15.67
N PHE A 250 -16.85 -5.95 -16.43
CA PHE A 250 -16.43 -4.55 -16.54
C PHE A 250 -17.55 -3.64 -16.06
N THR A 251 -17.37 -3.03 -14.90
CA THR A 251 -18.40 -2.24 -14.22
C THR A 251 -17.98 -0.79 -14.10
N ARG A 252 -18.94 0.13 -14.25
CA ARG A 252 -18.77 1.51 -13.82
C ARG A 252 -19.00 1.59 -12.32
N GLU A 253 -18.08 2.25 -11.63
CA GLU A 253 -18.04 2.30 -10.17
C GLU A 253 -18.31 3.74 -9.69
N HIS A 254 -19.10 3.84 -8.63
CA HIS A 254 -19.47 5.11 -8.01
C HIS A 254 -19.06 5.13 -6.55
N TYR A 255 -18.59 6.29 -6.08
CA TYR A 255 -18.29 6.53 -4.67
C TYR A 255 -19.13 7.70 -4.16
N ASN A 256 -19.83 7.51 -3.05
CA ASN A 256 -20.67 8.56 -2.47
C ASN A 256 -19.81 9.54 -1.67
N HIS A 257 -19.18 10.48 -2.37
CA HIS A 257 -18.31 11.49 -1.77
C HIS A 257 -19.07 12.40 -0.80
N GLU A 258 -20.29 12.81 -1.14
CA GLU A 258 -21.10 13.69 -0.30
C GLU A 258 -21.42 13.02 1.03
N GLU A 259 -21.83 11.75 1.00
CA GLU A 259 -22.07 10.98 2.22
C GLU A 259 -20.80 10.77 3.03
N MET A 260 -19.70 10.38 2.39
CA MET A 260 -18.42 10.22 3.09
C MET A 260 -17.99 11.51 3.79
N LEU A 261 -17.99 12.65 3.08
CA LEU A 261 -17.59 13.95 3.63
C LEU A 261 -18.53 14.39 4.76
N LYS A 262 -19.85 14.17 4.61
CA LYS A 262 -20.83 14.44 5.66
C LYS A 262 -20.53 13.66 6.94
N ILE A 263 -20.31 12.35 6.83
CA ILE A 263 -19.99 11.47 7.98
C ILE A 263 -18.71 11.92 8.67
N ARG A 264 -17.68 12.24 7.88
CA ARG A 264 -16.39 12.65 8.41
C ARG A 264 -16.48 14.01 9.11
N LEU A 265 -17.23 14.96 8.53
CA LEU A 265 -17.47 16.26 9.16
C LEU A 265 -18.28 16.13 10.46
N GLU A 266 -19.31 15.30 10.49
CA GLU A 266 -20.08 14.98 11.72
C GLU A 266 -19.16 14.41 12.80
N SER A 267 -18.30 13.44 12.45
CA SER A 267 -17.31 12.86 13.38
C SER A 267 -16.33 13.91 13.93
N ILE A 268 -15.87 14.85 13.09
CA ILE A 268 -15.01 15.96 13.51
C ILE A 268 -15.75 16.89 14.47
N GLN A 269 -17.01 17.23 14.18
CA GLN A 269 -17.83 18.10 15.01
C GLN A 269 -18.13 17.49 16.38
N GLU A 270 -18.36 16.18 16.45
CA GLU A 270 -18.49 15.44 17.70
C GLU A 270 -17.16 15.42 18.47
N ALA A 271 -16.06 15.11 17.80
CA ALA A 271 -14.72 15.11 18.42
C ALA A 271 -14.29 16.50 18.93
N ARG A 272 -14.77 17.59 18.33
CA ARG A 272 -14.53 18.95 18.87
C ARG A 272 -15.11 19.13 20.26
N LYS A 273 -16.23 18.48 20.58
CA LYS A 273 -16.92 18.55 21.88
C LYS A 273 -16.33 17.61 22.94
N ALA A 274 -15.54 16.62 22.55
CA ALA A 274 -14.93 15.64 23.45
C ALA A 274 -14.00 16.30 24.49
N GLY A 275 -14.02 15.85 25.75
CA GLY A 275 -13.08 16.29 26.78
C GLY A 275 -11.85 15.38 26.86
N THR A 276 -12.06 14.07 26.67
CA THR A 276 -11.03 13.03 26.76
C THR A 276 -10.85 12.29 25.44
N PHE A 277 -9.61 12.23 24.96
CA PHE A 277 -9.22 11.52 23.75
C PHE A 277 -8.44 10.24 24.04
N GLY A 278 -8.85 9.14 23.40
CA GLY A 278 -8.01 7.96 23.22
C GLY A 278 -7.10 8.15 22.01
N VAL A 279 -5.79 8.23 22.22
CA VAL A 279 -4.78 8.32 21.16
C VAL A 279 -4.30 6.90 20.87
N ILE A 280 -4.86 6.28 19.83
CA ILE A 280 -4.57 4.89 19.48
C ILE A 280 -3.32 4.83 18.60
N MET A 281 -2.32 4.07 19.03
CA MET A 281 -1.19 3.67 18.20
C MET A 281 -1.42 2.25 17.68
N GLY A 282 -1.51 2.10 16.35
CA GLY A 282 -1.60 0.80 15.71
C GLY A 282 -0.31 0.01 15.88
N THR A 283 -0.39 -1.20 16.44
CA THR A 283 0.76 -2.09 16.64
C THR A 283 0.81 -3.26 15.66
N LEU A 284 -0.14 -3.36 14.73
CA LEU A 284 -0.07 -4.34 13.64
C LEU A 284 1.03 -3.92 12.66
N GLY A 285 2.12 -4.67 12.66
CA GLY A 285 3.34 -4.38 11.92
C GLY A 285 3.85 -2.96 12.15
N ARG A 286 3.85 -2.15 11.09
CA ARG A 286 4.39 -0.78 11.05
C ARG A 286 3.31 0.27 10.77
N GLN A 287 2.06 -0.03 11.13
CA GLN A 287 0.96 0.90 10.87
C GLN A 287 1.02 2.17 11.74
N GLY A 288 1.40 2.03 13.01
CA GLY A 288 1.52 3.14 13.94
C GLY A 288 2.85 3.88 13.83
N ASN A 289 2.87 5.10 14.35
CA ASN A 289 4.07 5.92 14.41
C ASN A 289 4.16 6.68 15.75
N PRO A 290 5.16 6.38 16.60
CA PRO A 290 5.30 7.05 17.91
C PRO A 290 5.44 8.57 17.81
N ASN A 291 6.14 9.09 16.80
CA ASN A 291 6.34 10.52 16.66
C ASN A 291 5.02 11.24 16.35
N VAL A 292 4.15 10.62 15.53
CA VAL A 292 2.81 11.15 15.27
C VAL A 292 1.94 11.07 16.52
N VAL A 293 2.02 9.98 17.28
CA VAL A 293 1.32 9.83 18.57
C VAL A 293 1.72 10.95 19.54
N ASP A 294 3.01 11.14 19.77
CA ASP A 294 3.52 12.17 20.69
C ASP A 294 3.12 13.58 20.24
N ARG A 295 3.20 13.86 18.94
CA ARG A 295 2.78 15.15 18.38
C ARG A 295 1.29 15.40 18.63
N LEU A 296 0.43 14.47 18.24
CA LEU A 296 -1.02 14.65 18.34
C LEU A 296 -1.47 14.70 19.81
N ARG A 297 -0.85 13.89 20.68
CA ARG A 297 -1.05 13.96 22.13
C ARG A 297 -0.78 15.37 22.65
N LYS A 298 0.40 15.91 22.34
CA LYS A 298 0.81 17.26 22.76
C LYS A 298 -0.15 18.35 22.26
N ARG A 299 -0.54 18.30 20.98
CA ARG A 299 -1.48 19.28 20.40
C ARG A 299 -2.86 19.21 21.05
N LEU A 300 -3.37 18.02 21.35
CA LEU A 300 -4.63 17.84 22.07
C LEU A 300 -4.55 18.46 23.48
N GLU A 301 -3.47 18.17 24.23
CA GLU A 301 -3.23 18.73 25.57
C GLU A 301 -3.14 20.26 25.57
N GLU A 302 -2.44 20.84 24.60
CA GLU A 302 -2.33 22.30 24.41
C GLU A 302 -3.68 22.98 24.12
N THR A 303 -4.67 22.22 23.64
CA THR A 303 -6.06 22.70 23.45
C THR A 303 -6.99 22.37 24.62
N GLY A 304 -6.44 21.94 25.76
CA GLY A 304 -7.19 21.65 26.98
C GLY A 304 -7.89 20.29 26.99
N LYS A 305 -7.52 19.37 26.09
CA LYS A 305 -8.07 18.01 26.05
C LYS A 305 -7.23 17.06 26.92
N GLN A 306 -7.89 16.15 27.63
CA GLN A 306 -7.21 15.03 28.30
C GLN A 306 -6.88 13.94 27.28
N THR A 307 -5.76 13.24 27.45
CA THR A 307 -5.33 12.20 26.52
C THR A 307 -4.96 10.90 27.23
N ILE A 308 -5.23 9.77 26.58
CA ILE A 308 -4.81 8.44 27.01
C ILE A 308 -4.24 7.73 25.78
N VAL A 309 -2.98 7.29 25.85
CA VAL A 309 -2.36 6.51 24.76
C VAL A 309 -2.76 5.05 24.89
N ILE A 310 -3.24 4.46 23.79
CA ILE A 310 -3.71 3.07 23.74
C ILE A 310 -2.98 2.35 22.61
N LEU A 311 -2.37 1.21 22.91
CA LEU A 311 -1.75 0.34 21.90
C LEU A 311 -2.75 -0.74 21.48
N LEU A 312 -3.01 -0.88 20.18
CA LEU A 312 -3.89 -1.92 19.63
C LEU A 312 -3.33 -2.47 18.33
N SER A 313 -3.27 -3.79 18.19
CA SER A 313 -2.96 -4.43 16.91
C SER A 313 -4.14 -4.24 15.96
N GLU A 314 -5.33 -4.63 16.40
CA GLU A 314 -6.57 -4.50 15.66
C GLU A 314 -7.56 -3.60 16.40
N ILE A 315 -8.25 -2.76 15.63
CA ILE A 315 -9.18 -1.75 16.14
C ILE A 315 -10.59 -2.16 15.74
N PHE A 316 -11.37 -2.63 16.72
CA PHE A 316 -12.74 -3.10 16.52
C PHE A 316 -13.73 -2.31 17.38
N PRO A 317 -14.99 -2.13 16.92
CA PRO A 317 -16.03 -1.44 17.68
C PRO A 317 -16.17 -1.95 19.11
N ASN A 318 -16.39 -3.25 19.28
CA ASN A 318 -16.58 -3.88 20.59
C ASN A 318 -15.39 -3.67 21.53
N LYS A 319 -14.16 -3.58 21.00
CA LYS A 319 -12.96 -3.31 21.81
C LYS A 319 -12.95 -1.87 22.31
N LEU A 320 -13.28 -0.92 21.44
CA LEU A 320 -13.30 0.50 21.81
C LEU A 320 -14.45 0.86 22.77
N GLU A 321 -15.57 0.15 22.69
CA GLU A 321 -16.71 0.33 23.60
C GLU A 321 -16.37 0.05 25.06
N LEU A 322 -15.36 -0.78 25.34
CA LEU A 322 -14.93 -1.08 26.72
C LEU A 322 -14.31 0.14 27.42
N PHE A 323 -13.81 1.13 26.68
CA PHE A 323 -13.19 2.34 27.26
C PHE A 323 -14.23 3.40 27.61
N ASN A 324 -15.13 3.12 28.55
CA ASN A 324 -16.32 3.94 28.82
C ASN A 324 -16.06 5.42 29.22
N LYS A 325 -14.85 5.80 29.64
CA LYS A 325 -14.48 7.19 30.01
C LYS A 325 -13.80 8.00 28.90
N ILE A 326 -13.74 7.49 27.68
CA ILE A 326 -13.15 8.19 26.52
C ILE A 326 -14.28 8.71 25.64
N ASP A 327 -14.21 9.98 25.24
CA ASP A 327 -15.26 10.65 24.46
C ASP A 327 -15.04 10.50 22.95
N ALA A 328 -13.77 10.52 22.51
CA ALA A 328 -13.38 10.40 21.11
C ALA A 328 -12.04 9.66 20.97
N PHE A 329 -11.80 9.08 19.79
CA PHE A 329 -10.54 8.42 19.48
C PHE A 329 -9.89 9.04 18.24
N VAL A 330 -8.59 9.25 18.30
CA VAL A 330 -7.76 9.42 17.10
C VAL A 330 -6.95 8.15 16.89
N GLN A 331 -7.01 7.58 15.68
CA GLN A 331 -6.24 6.39 15.34
C GLN A 331 -5.04 6.72 14.45
N ILE A 332 -3.85 6.33 14.90
CA ILE A 332 -2.59 6.37 14.17
C ILE A 332 -2.31 4.94 13.71
N ALA A 333 -3.05 4.48 12.70
CA ALA A 333 -2.97 3.15 12.10
C ALA A 333 -3.41 3.19 10.62
N CYS A 334 -4.27 2.26 10.17
CA CYS A 334 -4.85 2.30 8.83
C CYS A 334 -5.91 3.40 8.69
N PRO A 335 -5.78 4.36 7.74
CA PRO A 335 -6.73 5.47 7.59
C PRO A 335 -8.15 5.01 7.21
N ARG A 336 -8.28 3.85 6.54
CA ARG A 336 -9.56 3.30 6.09
C ARG A 336 -10.46 2.83 7.24
N LEU A 337 -9.92 2.59 8.44
CA LEU A 337 -10.72 2.27 9.62
C LEU A 337 -11.68 3.41 10.00
N SER A 338 -11.20 4.65 9.97
CA SER A 338 -12.06 5.81 10.24
C SER A 338 -13.00 6.10 9.06
N ILE A 339 -12.50 5.97 7.83
CA ILE A 339 -13.24 6.37 6.63
C ILE A 339 -14.37 5.39 6.33
N ASP A 340 -14.10 4.09 6.33
CA ASP A 340 -15.08 3.07 5.94
C ASP A 340 -15.93 2.61 7.13
N TRP A 341 -15.29 2.44 8.29
CA TRP A 341 -15.90 1.84 9.46
C TRP A 341 -16.30 2.84 10.54
N GLY A 342 -16.10 4.15 10.31
CA GLY A 342 -16.33 5.19 11.32
C GLY A 342 -17.72 5.13 11.97
N ARG A 343 -18.77 4.84 11.19
CA ARG A 343 -20.15 4.70 11.70
C ARG A 343 -20.40 3.42 12.52
N ALA A 344 -19.52 2.42 12.41
CA ALA A 344 -19.63 1.20 13.22
C ALA A 344 -19.20 1.44 14.67
N PHE A 345 -18.50 2.54 14.96
CA PHE A 345 -18.09 2.92 16.30
C PHE A 345 -19.13 3.83 16.96
N LYS A 346 -19.48 3.57 18.21
CA LYS A 346 -20.40 4.42 19.00
C LYS A 346 -19.88 5.82 19.29
N ARG A 347 -18.57 6.03 19.15
CA ARG A 347 -17.86 7.27 19.43
C ARG A 347 -17.01 7.63 18.23
N PRO A 348 -16.74 8.93 17.99
CA PRO A 348 -15.98 9.35 16.84
C PRO A 348 -14.58 8.73 16.86
N VAL A 349 -14.27 7.97 15.81
CA VAL A 349 -12.92 7.48 15.50
C VAL A 349 -12.42 8.25 14.28
N ILE A 350 -11.47 9.14 14.50
CA ILE A 350 -10.98 10.09 13.49
C ILE A 350 -9.52 9.82 13.09
N THR A 351 -9.17 10.26 11.88
CA THR A 351 -7.80 10.13 11.35
C THR A 351 -6.87 11.21 11.92
N PRO A 352 -5.53 11.09 11.72
CA PRO A 352 -4.57 12.12 12.09
C PRO A 352 -4.80 13.49 11.42
N TYR A 353 -5.26 13.47 10.15
CA TYR A 353 -5.67 14.69 9.44
C TYR A 353 -6.87 15.35 10.14
N GLU A 354 -7.89 14.56 10.44
CA GLU A 354 -9.13 15.07 11.04
C GLU A 354 -8.91 15.61 12.46
N VAL A 355 -8.07 14.97 13.28
CA VAL A 355 -7.75 15.55 14.60
C VAL A 355 -6.97 16.85 14.45
N SER A 356 -6.15 16.99 13.40
CA SER A 356 -5.47 18.25 13.08
C SER A 356 -6.48 19.35 12.70
N VAL A 357 -7.61 19.00 12.09
CA VAL A 357 -8.75 19.93 11.89
C VAL A 357 -9.48 20.25 13.20
N VAL A 358 -9.56 19.30 14.15
CA VAL A 358 -10.14 19.53 15.49
C VAL A 358 -9.31 20.55 16.29
N VAL A 359 -7.99 20.41 16.31
CA VAL A 359 -7.08 21.29 17.09
C VAL A 359 -6.68 22.58 16.36
N GLY A 360 -7.12 22.78 15.12
CA GLY A 360 -6.87 23.99 14.33
C GLY A 360 -5.55 24.02 13.54
N ASP A 361 -4.84 22.89 13.45
CA ASP A 361 -3.58 22.75 12.70
C ASP A 361 -3.80 22.53 11.19
N ALA A 362 -5.03 22.16 10.78
CA ALA A 362 -5.39 21.93 9.40
C ALA A 362 -6.78 22.50 9.07
N LYS A 363 -7.01 22.81 7.80
CA LYS A 363 -8.34 23.19 7.29
C LYS A 363 -9.10 21.95 6.82
N TRP A 364 -10.40 21.94 7.08
CA TRP A 364 -11.32 21.00 6.44
C TRP A 364 -11.33 21.25 4.92
N ARG A 365 -11.26 20.18 4.12
CA ARG A 365 -11.37 20.26 2.67
C ARG A 365 -12.81 19.97 2.27
N GLU A 366 -13.43 20.90 1.55
CA GLU A 366 -14.83 20.81 1.13
C GLU A 366 -14.96 20.44 -0.35
N GLY A 367 -16.12 19.90 -0.72
CA GLY A 367 -16.53 19.71 -2.10
C GLY A 367 -15.67 18.72 -2.89
N ASN A 368 -15.30 19.09 -4.12
CA ASN A 368 -14.64 18.23 -5.10
C ASN A 368 -13.11 18.24 -5.00
N GLU A 369 -12.58 18.47 -3.79
CA GLU A 369 -11.15 18.36 -3.49
C GLU A 369 -10.78 16.92 -3.09
N SER A 370 -9.51 16.57 -3.28
CA SER A 370 -8.97 15.28 -2.85
C SER A 370 -8.97 15.22 -1.31
N TYR A 371 -9.63 14.20 -0.74
CA TYR A 371 -9.63 13.97 0.70
C TYR A 371 -8.26 13.41 1.15
N PRO A 372 -7.60 13.97 2.19
CA PRO A 372 -6.27 13.54 2.60
C PRO A 372 -6.20 12.08 3.08
N MET A 373 -5.55 11.23 2.28
CA MET A 373 -5.13 9.87 2.64
C MET A 373 -3.63 9.70 2.35
N ASP A 374 -2.82 10.59 2.93
CA ASP A 374 -1.40 10.73 2.62
C ASP A 374 -0.47 10.17 3.71
N PHE A 375 -1.00 9.34 4.61
CA PHE A 375 -0.28 8.89 5.81
C PHE A 375 1.08 8.23 5.50
N TYR A 376 1.17 7.37 4.49
CA TYR A 376 2.44 6.77 4.06
C TYR A 376 3.09 7.48 2.88
N ALA A 377 2.52 8.58 2.40
CA ALA A 377 3.03 9.30 1.24
C ALA A 377 4.33 10.04 1.57
N ASN A 378 5.30 10.00 0.64
CA ASN A 378 6.46 10.90 0.71
C ASN A 378 6.05 12.37 0.53
N ALA A 379 4.98 12.62 -0.24
CA ALA A 379 4.39 13.94 -0.44
C ALA A 379 3.34 14.22 0.65
N SER A 380 3.80 14.23 1.90
CA SER A 380 2.97 14.57 3.06
C SER A 380 2.35 15.97 2.91
N LEU A 381 1.07 16.08 3.22
CA LEU A 381 0.28 17.31 3.24
C LEU A 381 0.40 18.07 4.55
N GLY A 382 0.98 17.45 5.58
CA GLY A 382 1.19 18.09 6.86
C GLY A 382 1.72 17.16 7.93
N PRO A 383 2.01 17.72 9.10
CA PRO A 383 2.78 17.05 10.13
C PRO A 383 2.00 15.98 10.91
N TRP A 384 0.78 15.65 10.47
CA TRP A 384 0.00 14.52 10.95
C TRP A 384 0.41 13.18 10.30
N THR A 385 1.43 13.17 9.43
CA THR A 385 1.92 11.95 8.78
C THR A 385 3.38 11.62 9.15
N PRO A 386 3.74 10.32 9.20
CA PRO A 386 5.10 9.83 9.47
C PRO A 386 6.21 10.45 8.62
N ASN A 387 5.93 10.71 7.34
CA ASN A 387 6.92 11.12 6.35
C ASN A 387 6.98 12.64 6.16
N HIS A 388 6.27 13.42 6.99
CA HIS A 388 6.30 14.87 6.90
C HIS A 388 7.69 15.43 7.14
N LYS A 389 8.17 16.21 6.17
CA LYS A 389 9.39 17.02 6.31
C LYS A 389 8.96 18.48 6.36
N PRO A 390 9.23 19.21 7.46
CA PRO A 390 9.04 20.65 7.48
C PRO A 390 9.86 21.26 6.33
N ASP A 391 9.23 22.08 5.49
CA ASP A 391 9.85 22.77 4.34
C ASP A 391 10.50 21.90 3.25
N THR A 392 9.68 21.28 2.40
CA THR A 392 10.09 21.07 0.99
C THR A 392 8.90 21.27 0.05
N ASP A 393 9.05 22.17 -0.93
CA ASP A 393 8.14 22.44 -2.05
C ASP A 393 7.87 21.20 -2.92
N LEU A 394 7.17 20.19 -2.40
CA LEU A 394 6.89 18.94 -3.10
C LEU A 394 5.46 18.83 -3.60
N VAL A 395 4.57 19.71 -3.16
CA VAL A 395 3.18 19.77 -3.63
C VAL A 395 3.13 20.63 -4.89
N ASN A 396 3.63 20.13 -6.04
CA ASN A 396 3.25 20.53 -7.42
C ASN A 396 4.30 20.23 -8.51
N LYS A 397 5.05 19.12 -8.45
CA LYS A 397 5.76 18.68 -9.67
C LYS A 397 4.79 17.99 -10.64
N CYS A 398 4.31 18.76 -11.61
CA CYS A 398 3.69 18.25 -12.84
C CYS A 398 4.61 17.20 -13.48
N CYS A 399 4.07 16.11 -14.02
CA CYS A 399 4.86 15.03 -14.62
C CYS A 399 5.60 15.45 -15.90
N GLY A 400 5.32 16.64 -16.44
CA GLY A 400 6.01 17.22 -17.59
C GLY A 400 5.82 16.43 -18.89
N LYS A 401 4.81 15.57 -18.97
CA LYS A 401 4.55 14.68 -20.11
C LYS A 401 3.39 15.13 -21.01
N CYS A 402 2.79 16.28 -20.74
CA CYS A 402 1.80 16.86 -21.62
C CYS A 402 2.53 17.78 -22.59
N VAL A 403 2.56 17.39 -23.87
CA VAL A 403 2.84 18.30 -25.00
C VAL A 403 1.50 18.85 -25.47
#